data_AF-A0AAN5D3F1-F1
#
_entry.id   AF-A0AAN5D3F1-F1
#
_cell.length_a   1.000
_cell.length_b   1.000
_cell.length_c   1.000
_cell.angle_alpha   90.00
_cell.angle_beta   90.00
_cell.angle_gamma   90.00
#
_symmetry.space_group_name_H-M   'P 1'
#
loop_
_entity.id
_entity.type
_entity.pdbx_description
1 polymer ?
#
loop_
_entity_poly.entity_id
_entity_poly.type
_entity_poly.pdbx_seq_one_letter_code
_entity_poly.pdbx_strand_id
1 'polypeptide(L)'
;MSFTEMPLYHYIAMAIGWPSKLLYILMIISVVKHRQKNLLLRSSFFNTVLAEVNSRMYPLFYVEFLMRTRKFGYLQMFEKQTNSFLVEAVFFGHNSLRYVVVLGFLPVAFNRFSAIHNPMTYGKLWTLPFTLLLVSCCWVGGLAIAAPIYLYPGTNFSYLPNRYGRLTLAAGDDVLNYDSISAICTVSSVFGICSVVYIISFASYRRAFSKTEPFHSSQKLNDNFLLLLSSLLTFTTLSLDVCINIIQTIAVAVNNGPIINLTFDLWFVTTELMCISQPWCLLCTNRTVRRYLLRCV
;
A
#
# COMPACT_ATOMS: atom_id res chain seq x y z
N MET A 1 -1.09 28.58 -12.56
CA MET A 1 -0.60 27.51 -11.66
C MET A 1 0.83 27.82 -11.27
N SER A 2 1.13 28.19 -10.02
CA SER A 2 2.53 28.35 -9.59
C SER A 2 3.06 27.01 -9.08
N PHE A 3 3.78 26.30 -9.94
CA PHE A 3 4.49 25.06 -9.62
C PHE A 3 5.75 25.30 -8.74
N THR A 4 6.01 26.54 -8.34
CA THR A 4 7.27 26.97 -7.71
C THR A 4 7.44 26.51 -6.26
N GLU A 5 6.37 26.08 -5.58
CA GLU A 5 6.40 25.75 -4.15
C GLU A 5 6.56 24.25 -3.84
N MET A 6 6.37 23.37 -4.83
CA MET A 6 6.44 21.92 -4.61
C MET A 6 7.89 21.42 -4.62
N PRO A 7 8.35 20.68 -3.59
CA PRO A 7 9.68 20.08 -3.59
C PRO A 7 9.94 19.12 -4.76
N LEU A 8 11.19 19.05 -5.24
CA LEU A 8 11.59 18.23 -6.40
C LEU A 8 11.17 16.75 -6.28
N TYR A 9 11.29 16.17 -5.08
CA TYR A 9 10.96 14.75 -4.87
C TYR A 9 9.48 14.43 -5.12
N HIS A 10 8.56 15.38 -4.91
CA HIS A 10 7.16 15.18 -5.25
C HIS A 10 6.96 15.12 -6.77
N TYR A 11 7.65 15.97 -7.55
CA TYR A 11 7.61 15.88 -9.02
C TYR A 11 8.10 14.53 -9.52
N ILE A 12 9.20 14.04 -8.95
CA ILE A 12 9.74 12.72 -9.28
C ILE A 12 8.72 11.63 -8.94
N ALA A 13 8.12 11.69 -7.75
CA ALA A 13 7.12 10.71 -7.32
C ALA A 13 5.88 10.71 -8.24
N MET A 14 5.42 11.89 -8.68
CA MET A 14 4.36 12.06 -9.68
C MET A 14 4.73 11.46 -11.04
N ALA A 15 5.91 11.82 -11.54
CA ALA A 15 6.41 11.40 -12.85
C ALA A 15 6.60 9.88 -12.93
N ILE A 16 6.93 9.23 -11.81
CA ILE A 16 7.01 7.76 -11.72
C ILE A 16 5.60 7.18 -11.46
N GLY A 17 4.81 7.80 -10.61
CA GLY A 17 3.51 7.31 -10.14
C GLY A 17 2.50 7.12 -11.27
N TRP A 18 2.33 8.12 -12.14
CA TRP A 18 1.36 8.09 -13.23
C TRP A 18 1.62 6.99 -14.27
N PRO A 19 2.85 6.88 -14.85
CA PRO A 19 3.19 5.75 -15.72
C PRO A 19 3.04 4.40 -15.02
N SER A 20 3.39 4.31 -13.73
CA SER A 20 3.23 3.09 -12.95
C SER A 20 1.77 2.66 -12.80
N LYS A 21 0.83 3.61 -12.69
CA LYS A 21 -0.60 3.30 -12.67
C LYS A 21 -1.13 2.87 -14.01
N LEU A 22 -0.73 3.55 -15.08
CA LEU A 22 -1.08 3.11 -16.42
C LEU A 22 -0.60 1.68 -16.66
N LEU A 23 0.65 1.40 -16.27
CA LEU A 23 1.24 0.06 -16.33
C LEU A 23 0.44 -0.95 -15.49
N TYR A 24 -0.02 -0.57 -14.30
CA TYR A 24 -0.81 -1.43 -13.45
C TYR A 24 -2.18 -1.76 -14.07
N ILE A 25 -2.86 -0.75 -14.64
CA ILE A 25 -4.12 -0.93 -15.38
C ILE A 25 -3.91 -1.88 -16.57
N LEU A 26 -2.88 -1.65 -17.38
CA LEU A 26 -2.55 -2.52 -18.52
C LEU A 26 -2.23 -3.94 -18.06
N MET A 27 -1.55 -4.11 -16.93
CA MET A 27 -1.28 -5.42 -16.35
C MET A 27 -2.58 -6.12 -15.91
N ILE A 28 -3.51 -5.41 -15.26
CA ILE A 28 -4.81 -5.94 -14.87
C ILE A 28 -5.62 -6.37 -16.10
N ILE A 29 -5.71 -5.51 -17.12
CA ILE A 29 -6.38 -5.82 -18.39
C ILE A 29 -5.75 -7.07 -19.02
N SER A 30 -4.42 -7.13 -19.06
CA SER A 30 -3.70 -8.28 -19.61
C SER A 30 -3.99 -9.57 -18.86
N VAL A 31 -3.98 -9.54 -17.51
CA VAL A 31 -4.32 -10.68 -16.66
C VAL A 31 -5.76 -11.12 -16.93
N VAL A 32 -6.73 -10.20 -16.92
CA VAL A 32 -8.15 -10.51 -17.15
C VAL A 32 -8.39 -11.09 -18.54
N LYS A 33 -7.77 -10.51 -19.58
CA LYS A 33 -7.90 -10.97 -20.98
C LYS A 33 -7.30 -12.36 -21.19
N HIS A 34 -6.18 -12.67 -20.54
CA HIS A 34 -5.42 -13.90 -20.80
C HIS A 34 -5.58 -15.00 -19.75
N ARG A 35 -6.28 -14.76 -18.64
CA ARG A 35 -6.47 -15.77 -17.56
C ARG A 35 -7.18 -17.05 -18.00
N GLN A 36 -7.97 -17.01 -19.07
CA GLN A 36 -8.63 -18.21 -19.61
C GLN A 36 -7.63 -19.14 -20.31
N LYS A 37 -6.55 -18.58 -20.88
CA LYS A 37 -5.56 -19.30 -21.70
C LYS A 37 -4.33 -19.75 -20.90
N ASN A 38 -4.12 -19.24 -19.68
CA ASN A 38 -2.93 -19.53 -18.89
C ASN A 38 -3.27 -19.85 -17.42
N LEU A 39 -2.85 -21.03 -16.95
CA LEU A 39 -3.10 -21.51 -15.60
C LEU A 39 -2.45 -20.65 -14.51
N LEU A 40 -1.28 -20.06 -14.77
CA LEU A 40 -0.59 -19.19 -13.81
C LEU A 40 -1.40 -17.91 -13.55
N LEU A 41 -1.96 -17.30 -14.60
CA LEU A 41 -2.81 -16.10 -14.49
C LEU A 41 -4.18 -16.39 -13.86
N ARG A 42 -4.64 -17.65 -13.91
CA ARG A 42 -5.84 -18.11 -13.19
C ARG A 42 -5.56 -18.42 -11.71
N SER A 43 -4.31 -18.44 -11.28
CA SER A 43 -3.96 -18.78 -9.91
C SER A 43 -4.60 -17.83 -8.91
N SER A 44 -4.83 -18.35 -7.70
CA SER A 44 -5.39 -17.56 -6.61
C SER A 44 -4.47 -16.40 -6.17
N PHE A 45 -3.19 -16.40 -6.53
CA PHE A 45 -2.34 -15.23 -6.37
C PHE A 45 -2.88 -14.04 -7.16
N PHE A 46 -3.14 -14.23 -8.47
CA PHE A 46 -3.66 -13.16 -9.31
C PHE A 46 -5.09 -12.78 -8.93
N ASN A 47 -5.89 -13.69 -8.35
CA ASN A 47 -7.17 -13.28 -7.74
C ASN A 47 -6.94 -12.30 -6.58
N THR A 48 -5.96 -12.54 -5.71
CA THR A 48 -5.58 -11.58 -4.66
C THR A 48 -5.07 -10.27 -5.25
N VAL A 49 -4.21 -10.31 -6.28
CA VAL A 49 -3.76 -9.09 -6.97
C VAL A 49 -4.94 -8.29 -7.55
N LEU A 50 -5.91 -8.97 -8.16
CA LEU A 50 -7.11 -8.35 -8.74
C LEU A 50 -8.05 -7.78 -7.67
N ALA A 51 -8.20 -8.45 -6.54
CA ALA A 51 -9.02 -7.96 -5.43
C ALA A 51 -8.42 -6.72 -4.75
N GLU A 52 -7.09 -6.66 -4.65
CA GLU A 52 -6.31 -5.55 -4.08
C GLU A 52 -6.10 -4.37 -5.06
N VAL A 53 -6.74 -4.37 -6.23
CA VAL A 53 -6.62 -3.24 -7.18
C VAL A 53 -7.14 -1.97 -6.55
N ASN A 54 -8.31 -2.03 -5.90
CA ASN A 54 -8.95 -0.86 -5.32
C ASN A 54 -8.16 -0.26 -4.17
N SER A 55 -7.62 -1.11 -3.28
CA SER A 55 -6.77 -0.69 -2.15
C SER A 55 -5.46 -0.04 -2.60
N ARG A 56 -5.06 -0.21 -3.86
CA ARG A 56 -3.88 0.45 -4.43
C ARG A 56 -4.22 1.64 -5.31
N MET A 57 -5.37 1.63 -5.99
CA MET A 57 -5.77 2.71 -6.91
C MET A 57 -6.31 3.91 -6.16
N TYR A 58 -7.25 3.72 -5.22
CA TYR A 58 -7.88 4.82 -4.52
C TYR A 58 -6.92 5.67 -3.70
N PRO A 59 -6.00 5.11 -2.89
CA PRO A 59 -5.07 5.93 -2.11
C PRO A 59 -4.14 6.77 -2.98
N LEU A 60 -3.72 6.27 -4.15
CA LEU A 60 -2.89 7.08 -5.04
C LEU A 60 -3.67 8.26 -5.60
N PHE A 61 -4.89 8.03 -6.11
CA PHE A 61 -5.73 9.13 -6.60
C PHE A 61 -6.08 10.12 -5.50
N TYR A 62 -6.29 9.62 -4.28
CA TYR A 62 -6.49 10.45 -3.10
C TYR A 62 -5.29 11.35 -2.80
N VAL A 63 -4.07 10.78 -2.83
CA VAL A 63 -2.86 11.57 -2.61
C VAL A 63 -2.66 12.60 -3.73
N GLU A 64 -2.78 12.19 -4.98
CA GLU A 64 -2.55 13.03 -6.16
C GLU A 64 -3.58 14.15 -6.29
N PHE A 65 -4.88 13.83 -6.24
CA PHE A 65 -5.93 14.81 -6.54
C PHE A 65 -6.42 15.59 -5.34
N LEU A 66 -6.23 15.08 -4.13
CA LEU A 66 -6.82 15.69 -2.95
C LEU A 66 -5.74 16.17 -1.97
N MET A 67 -4.78 15.33 -1.59
CA MET A 67 -3.78 15.76 -0.60
C MET A 67 -2.74 16.72 -1.17
N ARG A 68 -2.21 16.44 -2.35
CA ARG A 68 -1.19 17.24 -3.02
C ARG A 68 -1.75 18.56 -3.52
N THR A 69 -2.97 18.55 -4.08
CA THR A 69 -3.68 19.76 -4.53
C THR A 69 -4.00 20.69 -3.37
N ARG A 70 -4.45 20.15 -2.24
CA ARG A 70 -4.65 20.90 -1.00
C ARG A 70 -3.34 21.50 -0.48
N LYS A 71 -2.27 20.68 -0.42
CA LYS A 71 -0.99 21.07 0.17
C LYS A 71 -0.27 22.14 -0.65
N PHE A 72 -0.17 21.96 -1.97
CA PHE A 72 0.60 22.86 -2.86
C PHE A 72 -0.27 23.83 -3.67
N GLY A 73 -1.60 23.74 -3.56
CA GLY A 73 -2.51 24.73 -4.12
C GLY A 73 -2.61 24.80 -5.64
N TYR A 74 -2.07 23.84 -6.41
CA TYR A 74 -2.00 23.97 -7.87
C TYR A 74 -3.36 23.88 -8.60
N LEU A 75 -4.38 23.26 -8.01
CA LEU A 75 -5.77 23.32 -8.51
C LEU A 75 -6.65 24.36 -7.80
N GLN A 76 -6.11 25.05 -6.78
CA GLN A 76 -6.78 26.07 -5.98
C GLN A 76 -8.16 25.67 -5.39
N MET A 77 -8.49 24.37 -5.31
CA MET A 77 -9.80 23.86 -4.86
C MET A 77 -10.10 24.03 -3.37
N PHE A 78 -9.08 24.32 -2.56
CA PHE A 78 -9.21 24.40 -1.10
C PHE A 78 -8.86 25.79 -0.58
N GLU A 79 -9.63 26.23 0.41
CA GLU A 79 -9.45 27.48 1.13
C GLU A 79 -9.24 27.22 2.63
N LYS A 80 -8.78 28.24 3.35
CA LYS A 80 -8.65 28.19 4.80
C LYS A 80 -10.03 27.96 5.41
N GLN A 81 -10.18 26.86 6.14
CA GLN A 81 -11.44 26.48 6.78
C GLN A 81 -11.14 25.91 8.17
N THR A 82 -12.00 26.20 9.14
CA THR A 82 -11.92 25.68 10.52
C THR A 82 -13.23 25.00 10.84
N ASN A 83 -13.18 23.81 11.45
CA ASN A 83 -14.33 23.02 11.88
C ASN A 83 -15.34 22.79 10.75
N SER A 84 -14.82 22.42 9.57
CA SER A 84 -15.62 22.10 8.39
C SER A 84 -15.65 20.59 8.19
N PHE A 85 -16.84 20.07 7.89
CA PHE A 85 -17.05 18.66 7.53
C PHE A 85 -16.13 18.20 6.39
N LEU A 86 -15.76 19.12 5.48
CA LEU A 86 -14.81 18.80 4.41
C LEU A 86 -13.41 18.46 4.98
N VAL A 87 -12.92 19.24 5.93
CA VAL A 87 -11.59 19.04 6.55
C VAL A 87 -11.57 17.71 7.30
N GLU A 88 -12.64 17.43 8.02
CA GLU A 88 -12.92 16.16 8.68
C GLU A 88 -12.90 15.00 7.69
N ALA A 89 -13.76 15.01 6.68
CA ALA A 89 -13.82 13.94 5.68
C ALA A 89 -12.45 13.67 5.02
N VAL A 90 -11.66 14.71 4.78
CA VAL A 90 -10.29 14.60 4.25
C VAL A 90 -9.31 14.02 5.26
N PHE A 91 -9.40 14.38 6.54
CA PHE A 91 -8.57 13.78 7.57
C PHE A 91 -8.93 12.29 7.78
N PHE A 92 -10.22 11.94 7.77
CA PHE A 92 -10.67 10.55 7.86
C PHE A 92 -10.22 9.72 6.66
N GLY A 93 -10.44 10.23 5.45
CA GLY A 93 -10.09 9.55 4.21
C GLY A 93 -8.59 9.27 4.15
N HIS A 94 -7.78 10.22 4.60
CA HIS A 94 -6.33 10.07 4.69
C HIS A 94 -5.92 8.87 5.57
N ASN A 95 -6.36 8.87 6.83
CA ASN A 95 -5.96 7.85 7.79
C ASN A 95 -6.58 6.49 7.47
N SER A 96 -7.84 6.45 7.04
CA SER A 96 -8.50 5.22 6.62
C SER A 96 -7.77 4.57 5.45
N LEU A 97 -7.53 5.32 4.37
CA LEU A 97 -6.87 4.77 3.17
C LEU A 97 -5.43 4.34 3.48
N ARG A 98 -4.73 5.06 4.36
CA ARG A 98 -3.41 4.66 4.87
C ARG A 98 -3.47 3.26 5.48
N TYR A 99 -4.38 3.02 6.42
CA TYR A 99 -4.49 1.73 7.09
C TYR A 99 -4.95 0.62 6.14
N VAL A 100 -5.83 0.93 5.18
CA VAL A 100 -6.24 -0.04 4.15
C VAL A 100 -5.04 -0.53 3.32
N VAL A 101 -4.14 0.37 2.90
CA VAL A 101 -2.92 -0.02 2.15
C VAL A 101 -2.03 -0.94 2.99
N VAL A 102 -1.82 -0.58 4.26
CA VAL A 102 -0.98 -1.35 5.18
C VAL A 102 -1.60 -2.73 5.42
N LEU A 103 -2.88 -2.81 5.75
CA LEU A 103 -3.58 -4.08 5.99
C LEU A 103 -3.63 -4.97 4.74
N GLY A 104 -3.66 -4.40 3.54
CA GLY A 104 -3.63 -5.13 2.26
C GLY A 104 -2.37 -5.97 2.01
N PHE A 105 -1.31 -5.81 2.83
CA PHE A 105 -0.16 -6.72 2.81
C PHE A 105 -0.47 -8.10 3.42
N LEU A 106 -1.42 -8.18 4.36
CA LEU A 106 -1.75 -9.42 5.06
C LEU A 106 -2.32 -10.51 4.13
N PRO A 107 -3.35 -10.23 3.28
CA PRO A 107 -3.89 -11.25 2.38
C PRO A 107 -2.82 -11.80 1.42
N VAL A 108 -1.91 -10.94 0.94
CA VAL A 108 -0.82 -11.37 0.05
C VAL A 108 0.17 -12.27 0.80
N ALA A 109 0.62 -11.89 1.99
CA ALA A 109 1.55 -12.68 2.79
C ALA A 109 0.97 -14.07 3.15
N PHE A 110 -0.26 -14.11 3.65
CA PHE A 110 -0.94 -15.37 4.00
C PHE A 110 -1.21 -16.24 2.77
N ASN A 111 -1.49 -15.63 1.62
CA ASN A 111 -1.68 -16.36 0.36
C ASN A 111 -0.40 -17.09 -0.06
N ARG A 112 0.76 -16.42 0.03
CA ARG A 112 2.05 -17.04 -0.30
C ARG A 112 2.44 -18.13 0.69
N PHE A 113 2.23 -17.88 1.98
CA PHE A 113 2.45 -18.87 3.02
C PHE A 113 1.61 -20.13 2.82
N SER A 114 0.31 -19.97 2.57
CA SER A 114 -0.60 -21.09 2.32
C SER A 114 -0.20 -21.87 1.06
N ALA A 115 0.27 -21.18 0.02
CA ALA A 115 0.72 -21.82 -1.22
C ALA A 115 1.92 -22.76 -1.02
N ILE A 116 2.80 -22.42 -0.07
CA ILE A 116 4.04 -23.16 0.21
C ILE A 116 3.79 -24.27 1.23
N HIS A 117 3.05 -23.99 2.30
CA HIS A 117 2.84 -24.94 3.40
C HIS A 117 1.72 -25.94 3.12
N ASN A 118 0.64 -25.51 2.49
CA ASN A 118 -0.56 -26.32 2.31
C ASN A 118 -0.99 -26.37 0.82
N PRO A 119 -0.12 -26.83 -0.11
CA PRO A 119 -0.38 -26.76 -1.54
C PRO A 119 -1.63 -27.53 -1.98
N MET A 120 -2.01 -28.60 -1.25
CA MET A 120 -3.18 -29.43 -1.56
C MET A 120 -4.51 -28.74 -1.25
N THR A 121 -4.56 -27.95 -0.17
CA THR A 121 -5.77 -27.22 0.25
C THR A 121 -5.75 -25.77 -0.24
N TYR A 122 -4.60 -25.25 -0.65
CA TYR A 122 -4.40 -23.88 -1.13
C TYR A 122 -5.43 -23.44 -2.19
N GLY A 123 -5.69 -24.28 -3.20
CA GLY A 123 -6.66 -23.98 -4.25
C GLY A 123 -8.11 -23.96 -3.76
N LYS A 124 -8.42 -24.69 -2.68
CA LYS A 124 -9.75 -24.74 -2.06
C LYS A 124 -9.96 -23.61 -1.05
N LEU A 125 -8.89 -23.17 -0.37
CA LEU A 125 -8.94 -22.08 0.60
C LEU A 125 -9.04 -20.72 -0.10
N TRP A 126 -8.18 -20.47 -1.08
CA TRP A 126 -8.08 -19.17 -1.75
C TRP A 126 -9.01 -19.04 -2.95
N THR A 127 -10.30 -19.20 -2.67
CA THR A 127 -11.37 -18.92 -3.65
C THR A 127 -11.58 -17.42 -3.80
N LEU A 128 -12.17 -16.99 -4.93
CA LEU A 128 -12.46 -15.58 -5.16
C LEU A 128 -13.34 -14.96 -4.05
N PRO A 129 -14.43 -15.60 -3.57
CA PRO A 129 -15.22 -15.05 -2.47
C PRO A 129 -14.42 -14.88 -1.17
N PHE A 130 -13.57 -15.85 -0.83
CA PHE A 130 -12.73 -15.76 0.36
C PHE A 130 -11.70 -14.63 0.24
N THR A 131 -11.06 -14.49 -0.92
CA THR A 131 -10.15 -13.37 -1.19
C THR A 131 -10.88 -12.03 -1.07
N LEU A 132 -12.05 -11.87 -1.70
CA LEU A 132 -12.84 -10.62 -1.62
C LEU A 132 -13.27 -10.31 -0.19
N LEU A 133 -13.65 -11.32 0.60
CA LEU A 133 -13.97 -11.17 2.02
C LEU A 133 -12.76 -10.64 2.79
N LEU A 134 -11.57 -11.24 2.63
CA LEU A 134 -10.36 -10.78 3.30
C LEU A 134 -10.00 -9.33 2.95
N VAL A 135 -10.04 -8.98 1.65
CA VAL A 135 -9.79 -7.60 1.22
C VAL A 135 -10.83 -6.65 1.82
N SER A 136 -12.10 -7.04 1.83
CA SER A 136 -13.17 -6.24 2.44
C SER A 136 -12.96 -6.06 3.95
N CYS A 137 -12.49 -7.09 4.65
CA CYS A 137 -12.10 -6.98 6.05
C CYS A 137 -10.93 -6.01 6.26
N CYS A 138 -9.96 -5.94 5.34
CA CYS A 138 -8.91 -4.91 5.39
C CYS A 138 -9.47 -3.49 5.23
N TRP A 139 -10.46 -3.31 4.35
CA TRP A 139 -11.17 -2.03 4.20
C TRP A 139 -11.91 -1.62 5.47
N VAL A 140 -12.75 -2.52 5.99
CA VAL A 140 -13.50 -2.29 7.23
C VAL A 140 -12.54 -2.06 8.40
N GLY A 141 -11.45 -2.83 8.48
CA GLY A 141 -10.42 -2.65 9.51
C GLY A 141 -9.75 -1.28 9.43
N GLY A 142 -9.38 -0.80 8.23
CA GLY A 142 -8.79 0.52 8.06
C GLY A 142 -9.73 1.64 8.50
N LEU A 143 -11.02 1.54 8.15
CA LEU A 143 -12.06 2.48 8.60
C LEU A 143 -12.26 2.41 10.11
N ALA A 144 -12.31 1.21 10.68
CA ALA A 144 -12.52 1.01 12.11
C ALA A 144 -11.37 1.55 12.98
N ILE A 145 -10.13 1.45 12.50
CA ILE A 145 -8.95 2.02 13.20
C ILE A 145 -8.98 3.55 13.12
N ALA A 146 -9.43 4.14 12.01
CA ALA A 146 -9.52 5.58 11.86
C ALA A 146 -10.75 6.21 12.55
N ALA A 147 -11.81 5.43 12.82
CA ALA A 147 -13.07 5.94 13.37
C ALA A 147 -12.93 6.65 14.74
N PRO A 148 -12.13 6.17 15.71
CA PRO A 148 -12.03 6.82 17.03
C PRO A 148 -11.51 8.25 16.99
N ILE A 149 -10.82 8.67 15.92
CA ILE A 149 -10.42 10.07 15.69
C ILE A 149 -11.62 11.03 15.77
N TYR A 150 -12.81 10.58 15.38
CA TYR A 150 -14.05 11.38 15.36
C TYR A 150 -14.85 11.30 16.66
N LEU A 151 -14.52 10.35 17.53
CA LEU A 151 -15.21 10.15 18.80
C LEU A 151 -14.59 10.98 19.92
N TYR A 152 -13.46 11.64 19.67
CA TYR A 152 -12.83 12.54 20.65
C TYR A 152 -13.69 13.81 20.85
N PRO A 153 -14.10 14.12 22.08
CA PRO A 153 -14.82 15.36 22.36
C PRO A 153 -13.91 16.58 22.13
N GLY A 154 -14.42 17.60 21.45
CA GLY A 154 -13.68 18.85 21.21
C GLY A 154 -12.70 18.81 20.03
N THR A 155 -12.84 17.87 19.10
CA THR A 155 -12.04 17.82 17.87
C THR A 155 -12.22 19.08 17.03
N ASN A 156 -11.15 19.85 16.88
CA ASN A 156 -11.10 20.97 15.94
C ASN A 156 -10.20 20.60 14.77
N PHE A 157 -10.80 20.34 13.61
CA PHE A 157 -10.06 20.11 12.37
C PHE A 157 -9.99 21.41 11.57
N SER A 158 -8.80 21.77 11.11
CA SER A 158 -8.61 23.00 10.34
C SER A 158 -7.62 22.87 9.20
N TYR A 159 -7.87 23.61 8.14
CA TYR A 159 -6.89 23.95 7.14
C TYR A 159 -6.19 25.24 7.53
N LEU A 160 -4.92 25.12 7.91
CA LEU A 160 -4.08 26.25 8.29
C LEU A 160 -3.07 26.56 7.18
N PRO A 161 -2.63 27.82 7.01
CA PRO A 161 -1.55 28.14 6.07
C PRO A 161 -0.27 27.36 6.40
N ASN A 162 0.41 26.82 5.39
CA ASN A 162 1.68 26.10 5.55
C ASN A 162 2.86 26.97 5.08
N ARG A 163 4.08 26.66 5.54
CA ARG A 163 5.33 27.31 5.14
C ARG A 163 5.84 26.87 3.76
N TYR A 164 5.50 25.65 3.34
CA TYR A 164 5.94 25.02 2.08
C TYR A 164 4.81 24.89 1.04
N GLY A 165 3.67 25.55 1.25
CA GLY A 165 2.51 25.46 0.39
C GLY A 165 1.26 26.11 0.98
N ARG A 166 0.11 25.98 0.30
CA ARG A 166 -1.12 26.72 0.62
C ARG A 166 -1.72 26.32 1.97
N LEU A 167 -2.00 25.04 2.20
CA LEU A 167 -2.76 24.58 3.38
C LEU A 167 -2.17 23.30 4.01
N THR A 168 -2.09 23.24 5.33
CA THR A 168 -1.81 22.04 6.14
C THR A 168 -3.07 21.56 6.86
N LEU A 169 -3.16 20.26 7.11
CA LEU A 169 -4.21 19.66 7.95
C LEU A 169 -3.75 19.77 9.39
N ALA A 170 -4.54 20.45 10.23
CA ALA A 170 -4.30 20.56 11.65
C ALA A 170 -5.47 19.96 12.42
N ALA A 171 -5.16 19.27 13.50
CA ALA A 171 -6.11 18.73 14.46
C ALA A 171 -5.61 19.04 15.88
N GLY A 172 -6.46 18.86 16.89
CA GLY A 172 -6.04 18.97 18.29
C GLY A 172 -4.98 17.93 18.67
N ASP A 173 -4.17 18.24 19.69
CA ASP A 173 -3.03 17.40 20.10
C ASP A 173 -3.45 15.96 20.43
N ASP A 174 -4.61 15.77 21.07
CA ASP A 174 -5.14 14.44 21.40
C ASP A 174 -5.41 13.60 20.14
N VAL A 175 -5.91 14.23 19.08
CA VAL A 175 -6.17 13.57 17.79
C VAL A 175 -4.85 13.18 17.12
N LEU A 176 -3.87 14.08 17.11
CA LEU A 176 -2.55 13.82 16.52
C LEU A 176 -1.78 12.74 17.29
N ASN A 177 -1.92 12.71 18.63
CA ASN A 177 -1.36 11.68 19.47
C ASN A 177 -1.99 10.31 19.16
N TYR A 178 -3.31 10.25 19.09
CA TYR A 178 -4.01 9.01 18.72
C TYR A 178 -3.63 8.53 17.31
N ASP A 179 -3.62 9.42 16.33
CA ASP A 179 -3.23 9.10 14.94
C ASP A 179 -1.80 8.53 14.88
N SER A 180 -0.86 9.16 15.59
CA SER A 180 0.52 8.70 15.67
C SER A 180 0.62 7.30 16.30
N ILE A 181 -0.02 7.08 17.46
CA ILE A 181 -0.01 5.79 18.16
C ILE A 181 -0.64 4.69 17.32
N SER A 182 -1.84 4.95 16.78
CA SER A 182 -2.57 3.98 15.96
C SER A 182 -1.82 3.65 14.66
N ALA A 183 -1.14 4.63 14.05
CA ALA A 183 -0.26 4.40 12.92
C ALA A 183 0.92 3.48 13.24
N ILE A 184 1.67 3.77 14.30
CA ILE A 184 2.82 2.95 14.71
C ILE A 184 2.35 1.54 15.06
N CYS A 185 1.33 1.41 15.90
CA CYS A 185 0.80 0.11 16.31
C CYS A 185 0.36 -0.73 15.10
N THR A 186 -0.38 -0.13 14.15
CA THR A 186 -0.87 -0.84 12.97
C THR A 186 0.28 -1.25 12.04
N VAL A 187 1.16 -0.30 11.69
CA VAL A 187 2.27 -0.53 10.77
C VAL A 187 3.26 -1.56 11.34
N SER A 188 3.65 -1.42 12.61
CA SER A 188 4.56 -2.37 13.27
C SER A 188 3.93 -3.76 13.42
N SER A 189 2.65 -3.86 13.76
CA SER A 189 1.96 -5.16 13.90
C SER A 189 1.89 -5.89 12.55
N VAL A 190 1.44 -5.19 11.50
CA VAL A 190 1.36 -5.78 10.16
C VAL A 190 2.73 -6.15 9.63
N PHE A 191 3.74 -5.29 9.84
CA PHE A 191 5.12 -5.59 9.45
C PHE A 191 5.66 -6.83 10.19
N GLY A 192 5.43 -6.94 11.49
CA GLY A 192 5.85 -8.09 12.30
C GLY A 192 5.21 -9.39 11.82
N ILE A 193 3.88 -9.40 11.64
CA ILE A 193 3.14 -10.56 11.14
C ILE A 193 3.64 -10.97 9.75
N CYS A 194 3.71 -10.03 8.80
CA CYS A 194 4.19 -10.31 7.44
C CYS A 194 5.63 -10.81 7.43
N SER A 195 6.52 -10.22 8.24
CA SER A 195 7.92 -10.64 8.36
C SER A 195 8.03 -12.10 8.78
N VAL A 196 7.33 -12.49 9.85
CA VAL A 196 7.31 -13.88 10.33
C VAL A 196 6.81 -14.81 9.23
N VAL A 197 5.69 -14.46 8.59
CA VAL A 197 5.07 -15.26 7.54
C VAL A 197 6.01 -15.43 6.33
N TYR A 198 6.70 -14.37 5.89
CA TYR A 198 7.65 -14.43 4.77
C TYR A 198 8.92 -15.20 5.14
N ILE A 199 9.47 -15.03 6.34
CA ILE A 199 10.65 -15.76 6.82
C ILE A 199 10.36 -17.26 6.84
N ILE A 200 9.23 -17.67 7.41
CA ILE A 200 8.82 -19.08 7.47
C ILE A 200 8.59 -19.63 6.05
N SER A 201 7.92 -18.86 5.19
CA SER A 201 7.68 -19.23 3.79
C SER A 201 8.99 -19.46 3.03
N PHE A 202 9.96 -18.56 3.19
CA PHE A 202 11.26 -18.63 2.54
C PHE A 202 12.11 -19.79 3.06
N ALA A 203 12.14 -20.00 4.38
CA ALA A 203 12.83 -21.13 5.00
C ALA A 203 12.27 -22.48 4.52
N SER A 204 10.94 -22.57 4.42
CA SER A 204 10.25 -23.78 3.97
C SER A 204 10.47 -24.04 2.47
N TYR A 205 10.48 -22.98 1.66
CA TYR A 205 10.83 -23.08 0.25
C TYR A 205 12.26 -23.62 0.06
N ARG A 206 13.26 -23.10 0.81
CA ARG A 206 14.65 -23.58 0.73
C ARG A 206 14.76 -25.07 1.06
N ARG A 207 14.04 -25.54 2.08
CA ARG A 207 14.00 -26.96 2.48
C ARG A 207 13.32 -27.84 1.42
N ALA A 208 12.30 -27.33 0.73
CA ALA A 208 11.65 -28.06 -0.36
C ALA A 208 12.58 -28.16 -1.57
N PHE A 209 13.25 -27.07 -1.94
CA PHE A 209 14.20 -27.03 -3.05
C PHE A 209 15.35 -28.02 -2.87
N SER A 210 15.90 -28.15 -1.65
CA SER A 210 17.00 -29.09 -1.37
C SER A 210 16.61 -30.57 -1.47
N LYS A 211 15.32 -30.90 -1.51
CA LYS A 211 14.81 -32.29 -1.47
C LYS A 211 14.26 -32.79 -2.81
N THR A 212 14.28 -31.99 -3.88
CA THR A 212 13.52 -32.30 -5.12
C THR A 212 14.42 -32.74 -6.30
N GLU A 213 14.14 -33.92 -6.87
CA GLU A 213 14.67 -34.50 -8.13
C GLU A 213 13.76 -34.18 -9.37
N PRO A 214 14.16 -34.43 -10.64
CA PRO A 214 14.21 -33.35 -11.64
C PRO A 214 12.97 -33.13 -12.55
N PHE A 215 12.99 -31.91 -13.12
CA PHE A 215 12.23 -31.33 -14.23
C PHE A 215 10.82 -30.77 -14.02
N HIS A 216 9.74 -31.57 -13.90
CA HIS A 216 8.38 -30.99 -13.93
C HIS A 216 7.92 -30.33 -12.63
N SER A 217 8.38 -30.84 -11.48
CA SER A 217 8.20 -30.20 -10.17
C SER A 217 8.94 -28.86 -10.08
N SER A 218 10.10 -28.76 -10.75
CA SER A 218 10.99 -27.60 -10.72
C SER A 218 10.38 -26.34 -11.33
N GLN A 219 9.65 -26.45 -12.45
CA GLN A 219 9.05 -25.28 -13.09
C GLN A 219 7.94 -24.64 -12.24
N LYS A 220 7.02 -25.46 -11.70
CA LYS A 220 5.94 -24.97 -10.81
C LYS A 220 6.50 -24.40 -9.50
N LEU A 221 7.55 -25.03 -8.97
CA LEU A 221 8.27 -24.55 -7.80
C LEU A 221 8.94 -23.18 -8.07
N ASN A 222 9.60 -23.04 -9.22
CA ASN A 222 10.23 -21.78 -9.64
C ASN A 222 9.21 -20.66 -9.87
N ASP A 223 8.07 -20.95 -10.51
CA ASP A 223 7.00 -19.96 -10.66
C ASP A 223 6.48 -19.48 -9.29
N ASN A 224 6.27 -20.39 -8.34
CA ASN A 224 5.88 -20.03 -6.98
C ASN A 224 6.95 -19.21 -6.25
N PHE A 225 8.23 -19.49 -6.47
CA PHE A 225 9.33 -18.70 -5.94
C PHE A 225 9.37 -17.29 -6.49
N LEU A 226 9.21 -17.13 -7.81
CA LEU A 226 9.19 -15.82 -8.44
C LEU A 226 8.01 -14.98 -7.93
N LEU A 227 6.85 -15.61 -7.69
CA LEU A 227 5.70 -14.94 -7.05
C LEU A 227 5.97 -14.59 -5.58
N LEU A 228 6.64 -15.47 -4.81
CA LEU A 228 7.07 -15.17 -3.44
C LEU A 228 8.06 -14.00 -3.42
N LEU A 229 9.06 -14.02 -4.31
CA LEU A 229 10.05 -12.96 -4.45
C LEU A 229 9.38 -11.63 -4.84
N SER A 230 8.41 -11.66 -5.76
CA SER A 230 7.63 -10.47 -6.12
C SER A 230 6.90 -9.87 -4.91
N SER A 231 6.24 -10.71 -4.11
CA SER A 231 5.55 -10.28 -2.90
C SER A 231 6.51 -9.77 -1.81
N LEU A 232 7.70 -10.38 -1.68
CA LEU A 232 8.74 -9.94 -0.76
C LEU A 232 9.29 -8.57 -1.15
N LEU A 233 9.59 -8.36 -2.44
CA LEU A 233 10.03 -7.07 -2.98
C LEU A 233 8.95 -5.99 -2.86
N THR A 234 7.67 -6.36 -2.93
CA THR A 234 6.58 -5.42 -2.65
C THR A 234 6.57 -5.08 -1.15
N PHE A 235 6.75 -6.08 -0.28
CA PHE A 235 6.77 -5.93 1.17
C PHE A 235 7.93 -5.04 1.68
N THR A 236 9.08 -4.98 1.01
CA THR A 236 10.15 -4.05 1.40
C THR A 236 9.74 -2.58 1.32
N THR A 237 8.70 -2.22 0.55
CA THR A 237 8.17 -0.84 0.60
C THR A 237 7.50 -0.52 1.93
N LEU A 238 6.91 -1.52 2.61
CA LEU A 238 6.36 -1.33 3.96
C LEU A 238 7.47 -1.11 5.00
N SER A 239 8.67 -1.68 4.83
CA SER A 239 9.79 -1.36 5.73
C SER A 239 10.20 0.11 5.68
N LEU A 240 10.06 0.77 4.53
CA LEU A 240 10.31 2.20 4.44
C LEU A 240 9.29 2.99 5.27
N ASP A 241 8.02 2.60 5.24
CA ASP A 241 6.98 3.23 6.07
C ASP A 241 7.23 3.01 7.57
N VAL A 242 7.62 1.80 7.97
CA VAL A 242 8.03 1.51 9.36
C VAL A 242 9.16 2.45 9.81
N CYS A 243 10.20 2.60 8.98
CA CYS A 243 11.32 3.50 9.29
C CYS A 243 10.86 4.95 9.47
N ILE A 244 9.97 5.45 8.61
CA ILE A 244 9.43 6.82 8.73
C ILE A 244 8.65 6.98 10.04
N ASN A 245 7.79 6.02 10.39
CA ASN A 245 7.01 6.09 11.64
C ASN A 245 7.91 6.06 12.88
N ILE A 246 8.99 5.26 12.87
CA ILE A 246 9.98 5.25 13.95
C ILE A 246 10.66 6.62 14.06
N ILE A 247 11.12 7.20 12.94
CA ILE A 247 11.75 8.54 12.92
C ILE A 247 10.76 9.59 13.42
N GLN A 248 9.49 9.53 13.00
CA GLN A 248 8.44 10.44 13.44
C GLN A 248 8.24 10.35 14.95
N THR A 249 8.18 9.13 15.50
CA THR A 249 8.02 8.90 16.94
C THR A 249 9.17 9.51 17.73
N ILE A 250 10.41 9.28 17.29
CA ILE A 250 11.61 9.85 17.91
C ILE A 250 11.59 11.37 17.81
N ALA A 251 11.20 11.92 16.65
CA ALA A 251 11.12 13.35 16.43
C ALA A 251 10.06 14.03 17.32
N VAL A 252 8.91 13.38 17.53
CA VAL A 252 7.88 13.81 18.49
C VAL A 252 8.41 13.77 19.91
N ALA A 253 9.09 12.70 20.31
CA ALA A 253 9.66 12.56 21.65
C ALA A 253 10.74 13.62 21.96
N VAL A 254 11.50 14.06 20.95
CA VAL A 254 12.54 15.11 21.07
C VAL A 254 12.00 16.52 20.75
N ASN A 255 10.69 16.65 20.44
CA ASN A 255 10.04 17.90 20.05
C ASN A 255 10.71 18.62 18.85
N ASN A 256 11.14 17.85 17.85
CA ASN A 256 11.81 18.36 16.66
C ASN A 256 10.83 18.61 15.51
N GLY A 257 10.15 19.75 15.56
CA GLY A 257 9.13 20.17 14.58
C GLY A 257 9.54 20.04 13.10
N PRO A 258 10.74 20.46 12.67
CA PRO A 258 11.21 20.27 11.30
C PRO A 258 11.23 18.81 10.83
N ILE A 259 11.68 17.87 11.67
CA ILE A 259 11.73 16.45 11.32
C ILE A 259 10.31 15.87 11.28
N ILE A 260 9.44 16.27 12.21
CA ILE A 260 8.03 15.86 12.21
C ILE A 260 7.37 16.22 10.88
N ASN A 261 7.53 17.47 10.43
CA ASN A 261 7.01 17.93 9.14
C ASN A 261 7.59 17.15 7.96
N LEU A 262 8.90 16.86 7.98
CA LEU A 262 9.53 16.04 6.95
C LEU A 262 8.95 14.62 6.91
N THR A 263 8.69 14.00 8.07
CA THR A 263 8.12 12.65 8.12
C THR A 263 6.69 12.59 7.58
N PHE A 264 5.86 13.60 7.85
CA PHE A 264 4.55 13.74 7.22
C PHE A 264 4.65 13.88 5.69
N ASP A 265 5.70 14.55 5.21
CA ASP A 265 5.92 14.74 3.78
C ASP A 265 6.39 13.46 3.08
N LEU A 266 7.32 12.74 3.71
CA LEU A 266 7.83 11.47 3.21
C LEU A 266 6.76 10.38 3.21
N TRP A 267 5.75 10.47 4.07
CA TRP A 267 4.61 9.55 4.09
C TRP A 267 3.86 9.51 2.75
N PHE A 268 3.70 10.65 2.06
CA PHE A 268 3.08 10.68 0.73
C PHE A 268 3.88 9.81 -0.25
N VAL A 269 5.21 9.95 -0.21
CA VAL A 269 6.13 9.21 -1.08
C VAL A 269 6.10 7.71 -0.77
N THR A 270 6.13 7.31 0.52
CA THR A 270 6.06 5.88 0.87
C THR A 270 4.73 5.26 0.52
N THR A 271 3.62 5.99 0.72
CA THR A 271 2.29 5.51 0.33
C THR A 271 2.19 5.31 -1.17
N GLU A 272 2.70 6.26 -1.96
CA GLU A 272 2.77 6.12 -3.42
C GLU A 272 3.62 4.92 -3.84
N LEU A 273 4.81 4.75 -3.23
CA LEU A 273 5.69 3.61 -3.47
C LEU A 273 4.99 2.27 -3.16
N MET A 274 4.27 2.17 -2.03
CA MET A 274 3.47 0.98 -1.69
C MET A 274 2.37 0.72 -2.73
N CYS A 275 1.74 1.78 -3.25
CA CYS A 275 0.68 1.68 -4.24
C CYS A 275 1.16 1.33 -5.66
N ILE A 276 2.44 1.58 -5.99
CA ILE A 276 3.00 1.36 -7.33
C ILE A 276 4.03 0.22 -7.40
N SER A 277 4.54 -0.28 -6.28
CA SER A 277 5.62 -1.29 -6.27
C SER A 277 5.22 -2.62 -6.89
N GLN A 278 4.02 -3.13 -6.61
CA GLN A 278 3.57 -4.44 -7.06
C GLN A 278 3.66 -4.70 -8.58
N PRO A 279 3.15 -3.82 -9.47
CA PRO A 279 3.29 -4.03 -10.92
C PRO A 279 4.77 -4.12 -11.35
N TRP A 280 5.64 -3.27 -10.81
CA TRP A 280 7.08 -3.33 -11.09
C TRP A 280 7.70 -4.63 -10.59
N CYS A 281 7.42 -5.02 -9.34
CA CYS A 281 7.91 -6.25 -8.77
C CYS A 281 7.45 -7.48 -9.57
N LEU A 282 6.21 -7.49 -10.07
CA LEU A 282 5.69 -8.57 -10.92
C LEU A 282 6.34 -8.59 -12.29
N LEU A 283 6.58 -7.43 -12.90
CA LEU A 283 7.27 -7.36 -14.19
C LEU A 283 8.73 -7.77 -14.08
N CYS A 284 9.44 -7.38 -13.02
CA CYS A 284 10.83 -7.77 -12.82
C CYS A 284 10.98 -9.29 -12.62
N THR A 285 10.08 -9.90 -11.85
CA THR A 285 10.18 -11.31 -11.44
C THR A 285 9.51 -12.29 -12.40
N ASN A 286 8.36 -11.93 -13.00
CA ASN A 286 7.52 -12.88 -13.73
C ASN A 286 7.57 -12.66 -15.25
N ARG A 287 8.29 -13.56 -15.95
CA ARG A 287 8.40 -13.54 -17.43
C ARG A 287 7.06 -13.70 -18.14
N THR A 288 6.14 -14.47 -17.57
CA THR A 288 4.82 -14.73 -18.16
C THR A 288 3.97 -13.45 -18.17
N VAL A 289 3.97 -12.69 -17.08
CA VAL A 289 3.28 -11.39 -17.01
C VAL A 289 3.82 -10.43 -18.07
N ARG A 290 5.15 -10.32 -18.19
CA ARG A 290 5.78 -9.48 -19.23
C ARG A 290 5.33 -9.86 -20.65
N ARG A 291 5.33 -11.16 -20.98
CA ARG A 291 4.93 -11.65 -22.31
C ARG A 291 3.49 -11.30 -22.65
N TYR A 292 2.55 -11.43 -21.71
CA TYR A 292 1.15 -11.10 -21.98
C TYR A 292 0.87 -9.61 -21.97
N LEU A 293 1.63 -8.83 -21.19
CA LEU A 293 1.55 -7.37 -21.24
C LEU A 293 1.97 -6.85 -22.63
N LEU A 294 3.09 -7.34 -23.17
CA LEU A 294 3.58 -6.99 -24.50
C LEU A 294 2.67 -7.44 -25.65
N ARG A 295 1.69 -8.32 -25.40
CA ARG A 295 0.66 -8.72 -26.37
C ARG A 295 -0.61 -7.87 -26.28
N CYS A 296 -0.69 -7.00 -25.26
CA CYS A 296 -1.83 -6.10 -25.07
C CYS A 296 -1.54 -4.68 -25.58
N VAL A 297 -0.27 -4.28 -25.55
CA VAL A 297 0.25 -3.07 -26.22
C VAL A 297 0.46 -3.40 -27.69
#